data_AF-X8GYY3-F1
#
_entry.id   AF-X8GYY3-F1
#
_cell.length_a   1.000
_cell.length_b   1.000
_cell.length_c   1.000
_cell.angle_alpha   90.00
_cell.angle_beta   90.00
_cell.angle_gamma   90.00
#
_symmetry.space_group_name_H-M   'P 1'
#
loop_
_entity.id
_entity.type
_entity.pdbx_description
1 polymer ?
#
loop_
_entity_poly.entity_id
_entity_poly.type
_entity_poly.pdbx_seq_one_letter_code
_entity_poly.pdbx_strand_id
1 'polypeptide(L)'
;MSDFSELRESLRGRGAGMNEYGNINGESVYLSRGIRQIFLGESCEQSLIQAVRCFENRDFGDAALHQKKQKEGHEYGRYDIAPLGRKKGEDSGVYMHKADDAILVYFAFER
;
A
#
# COMPACT_ATOMS: atom_id res chain seq x y z
N MET A 1 -4.93 -17.77 1.63
CA MET A 1 -3.59 -17.26 1.30
C MET A 1 -2.92 -16.93 2.61
N SER A 2 -1.76 -17.51 2.88
CA SER A 2 -1.13 -17.49 4.22
C SER A 2 0.16 -16.68 4.26
N ASP A 3 0.85 -16.56 3.13
CA ASP A 3 2.18 -15.96 3.07
C ASP A 3 2.34 -14.97 1.91
N PHE A 4 3.23 -13.98 2.11
CA PHE A 4 3.52 -12.93 1.14
C PHE A 4 4.18 -13.45 -0.14
N SER A 5 5.01 -14.50 -0.04
CA SER A 5 5.58 -15.16 -1.22
C SER A 5 4.47 -15.71 -2.14
N GLU A 6 3.44 -16.35 -1.57
CA GLU A 6 2.31 -16.92 -2.34
C GLU A 6 1.52 -15.82 -3.07
N LEU A 7 1.29 -14.69 -2.39
CA LEU A 7 0.65 -13.52 -3.00
C LEU A 7 1.46 -13.05 -4.21
N ARG A 8 2.76 -12.82 -4.02
CA ARG A 8 3.65 -12.35 -5.09
C ARG A 8 3.68 -13.30 -6.28
N GLU A 9 3.75 -14.61 -6.04
CA GLU A 9 3.71 -15.61 -7.12
C GLU A 9 2.36 -15.63 -7.84
N SER A 10 1.25 -15.51 -7.11
CA SER A 10 -0.10 -15.50 -7.70
C SER A 10 -0.38 -14.28 -8.58
N LEU A 11 0.32 -13.17 -8.32
CA LEU A 11 0.22 -11.92 -9.08
C LEU A 11 1.27 -11.79 -10.18
N ARG A 12 2.26 -12.70 -10.22
CA ARG A 12 3.32 -12.69 -11.22
C ARG A 12 2.73 -12.83 -12.62
N GLY A 13 3.12 -11.92 -13.53
CA GLY A 13 2.64 -11.90 -14.91
C GLY A 13 1.23 -11.32 -15.10
N ARG A 14 0.54 -10.86 -14.05
CA ARG A 14 -0.82 -10.31 -14.12
C ARG A 14 -0.91 -8.79 -14.32
N GLY A 15 0.22 -8.12 -14.56
CA GLY A 15 0.32 -6.68 -14.76
C GLY A 15 0.08 -5.86 -13.47
N ALA A 16 0.78 -4.73 -13.34
CA ALA A 16 0.58 -3.79 -12.24
C ALA A 16 -0.67 -2.94 -12.50
N GLY A 17 -1.84 -3.51 -12.19
CA GLY A 17 -3.13 -2.82 -12.34
C GLY A 17 -3.54 -2.09 -11.06
N MET A 18 -3.75 -0.77 -11.16
CA MET A 18 -4.37 0.04 -10.12
C MET A 18 -5.87 0.16 -10.40
N ASN A 19 -6.69 0.05 -9.36
CA ASN A 19 -8.13 0.29 -9.46
C ASN A 19 -8.57 1.27 -8.39
N GLU A 20 -9.50 2.14 -8.73
CA GLU A 20 -10.11 3.04 -7.77
C GLU A 20 -10.82 2.22 -6.69
N TYR A 21 -10.51 2.54 -5.44
CA TYR A 21 -11.20 2.02 -4.27
C TYR A 21 -12.31 2.97 -3.83
N GLY A 22 -12.03 4.26 -3.87
CA GLY A 22 -12.98 5.31 -3.54
C GLY A 22 -12.28 6.53 -2.98
N ASN A 23 -13.06 7.36 -2.31
CA ASN A 23 -12.57 8.61 -1.73
C ASN A 23 -12.39 8.47 -0.21
N ILE A 24 -11.22 8.83 0.29
CA ILE A 24 -10.94 8.98 1.73
C ILE A 24 -10.55 10.44 1.94
N ASN A 25 -11.28 11.15 2.82
CA ASN A 25 -11.06 12.57 3.12
C ASN A 25 -10.98 13.54 1.91
N GLY A 26 -11.61 13.18 0.79
CA GLY A 26 -11.61 13.99 -0.44
C GLY A 26 -10.49 13.65 -1.42
N GLU A 27 -9.67 12.64 -1.11
CA GLU A 27 -8.62 12.12 -1.97
C GLU A 27 -9.02 10.79 -2.60
N SER A 28 -8.76 10.68 -3.90
CA SER A 28 -9.04 9.45 -4.65
C SER A 28 -7.98 8.40 -4.34
N VAL A 29 -8.39 7.28 -3.76
CA VAL A 29 -7.50 6.18 -3.38
C VAL A 29 -7.56 5.08 -4.43
N TYR A 30 -6.41 4.73 -4.98
CA TYR A 30 -6.24 3.63 -5.92
C TYR A 30 -5.44 2.51 -5.27
N LEU A 31 -5.94 1.29 -5.39
CA LEU A 31 -5.31 0.11 -4.81
C LEU A 31 -4.77 -0.78 -5.92
N SER A 32 -3.54 -1.27 -5.73
CA SER A 32 -2.98 -2.34 -6.55
C SER A 32 -3.78 -3.64 -6.37
N ARG A 33 -3.57 -4.59 -7.28
CA ARG A 33 -4.25 -5.89 -7.25
C ARG A 33 -3.96 -6.66 -5.96
N GLY A 34 -2.72 -6.66 -5.51
CA GLY A 34 -2.32 -7.31 -4.26
C GLY A 34 -2.95 -6.66 -3.04
N ILE A 35 -2.96 -5.33 -2.98
CA ILE A 35 -3.62 -4.62 -1.87
C ILE A 35 -5.11 -4.95 -1.84
N ARG A 36 -5.77 -4.94 -3.00
CA ARG A 36 -7.19 -5.31 -3.09
C ARG A 36 -7.46 -6.72 -2.58
N GLN A 37 -6.62 -7.68 -2.97
CA GLN A 37 -6.80 -9.08 -2.63
C GLN A 37 -6.61 -9.37 -1.13
N ILE A 38 -5.82 -8.54 -0.43
CA ILE A 38 -5.51 -8.73 0.98
C ILE A 38 -6.38 -7.87 1.90
N PHE A 39 -6.69 -6.64 1.48
CA PHE A 39 -7.29 -5.65 2.37
C PHE A 39 -8.78 -5.40 2.10
N LEU A 40 -9.34 -5.78 0.94
CA LEU A 40 -10.78 -5.64 0.71
C LEU A 40 -11.53 -6.83 1.31
N GLY A 41 -12.29 -6.59 2.38
CA GLY A 41 -12.99 -7.58 3.18
C GLY A 41 -13.04 -7.19 4.68
N GLU A 42 -13.87 -7.88 5.47
CA GLU A 42 -14.28 -7.38 6.80
C GLU A 42 -13.16 -7.20 7.84
N SER A 43 -12.01 -7.87 7.73
CA SER A 43 -11.02 -7.89 8.82
C SER A 43 -9.86 -6.90 8.67
N CYS A 44 -9.45 -6.56 7.45
CA CYS A 44 -8.20 -5.82 7.19
C CYS A 44 -8.43 -4.43 6.59
N GLU A 45 -9.64 -4.13 6.11
CA GLU A 45 -9.97 -2.87 5.44
C GLU A 45 -9.77 -1.65 6.35
N GLN A 46 -10.13 -1.76 7.64
CA GLN A 46 -9.96 -0.68 8.60
C GLN A 46 -8.49 -0.30 8.80
N SER A 47 -7.57 -1.27 8.82
CA SER A 47 -6.12 -1.01 8.92
C SER A 47 -5.60 -0.24 7.71
N LEU A 48 -6.11 -0.54 6.51
CA LEU A 48 -5.78 0.20 5.29
C LEU A 48 -6.32 1.64 5.35
N ILE A 49 -7.60 1.82 5.70
CA ILE A 49 -8.22 3.15 5.83
C ILE A 49 -7.47 4.00 6.86
N GLN A 50 -7.11 3.41 8.01
CA GLN A 50 -6.34 4.10 9.03
C GLN A 50 -4.96 4.51 8.53
N ALA A 51 -4.25 3.64 7.80
CA ALA A 51 -2.96 3.98 7.24
C ALA A 51 -3.04 5.11 6.19
N VAL A 52 -4.09 5.14 5.36
CA VAL A 52 -4.32 6.26 4.43
C VAL A 52 -4.57 7.56 5.19
N ARG A 53 -5.38 7.53 6.26
CA ARG A 53 -5.59 8.72 7.11
C ARG A 53 -4.30 9.19 7.79
N CYS A 54 -3.44 8.29 8.24
CA CYS A 54 -2.13 8.66 8.77
C CYS A 54 -1.27 9.34 7.70
N PHE A 55 -1.23 8.76 6.49
CA PHE A 55 -0.50 9.31 5.35
C PHE A 55 -0.92 10.75 5.01
N GLU A 56 -2.23 11.01 4.96
CA GLU A 56 -2.79 12.35 4.72
C GLU A 56 -2.41 13.36 5.82
N ASN A 57 -2.30 12.90 7.06
CA ASN A 57 -1.82 13.70 8.18
C ASN A 57 -0.29 13.84 8.22
N ARG A 58 0.40 13.51 7.11
CA ARG A 58 1.87 13.56 6.94
C ARG A 58 2.65 12.63 7.88
N ASP A 59 1.98 11.61 8.43
CA ASP A 59 2.64 10.49 9.08
C ASP A 59 2.96 9.45 8.02
N PHE A 60 4.23 9.40 7.59
CA PHE A 60 4.69 8.53 6.51
C PHE A 60 5.12 7.13 6.98
N GLY A 61 4.79 6.75 8.21
CA GLY A 61 5.19 5.46 8.80
C GLY A 61 6.70 5.27 8.77
N ASP A 62 7.13 4.11 8.29
CA ASP A 62 8.55 3.72 8.26
C ASP A 62 9.29 4.23 7.00
N ALA A 63 8.69 5.10 6.19
CA ALA A 63 9.29 5.57 4.94
C ALA A 63 10.68 6.20 5.12
N ALA A 64 10.94 6.84 6.27
CA ALA A 64 12.24 7.42 6.61
C ALA A 64 13.37 6.37 6.65
N LEU A 65 13.06 5.13 7.03
CA LEU A 65 14.01 4.01 7.06
C LEU A 65 14.38 3.53 5.64
N HIS A 66 13.60 3.91 4.63
CA HIS A 66 13.77 3.50 3.23
C HIS A 66 14.32 4.62 2.32
N GLN A 67 14.89 5.67 2.93
CA GLN A 67 15.71 6.71 2.28
C GLN A 67 15.05 7.50 1.13
N LYS A 68 13.72 7.55 1.05
CA LYS A 68 13.04 8.44 0.10
C LYS A 68 12.88 9.84 0.69
N LYS A 69 13.50 10.85 0.04
CA LYS A 69 13.25 12.26 0.35
C LYS A 69 11.79 12.58 0.02
N GLN A 70 11.05 13.06 1.01
CA GLN A 70 9.71 13.59 0.79
C GLN A 70 9.79 14.83 -0.08
N LYS A 71 8.99 14.90 -1.14
CA LYS A 71 8.79 16.10 -1.95
C LYS A 71 7.29 16.38 -1.93
N GLU A 72 6.91 17.63 -1.71
CA GLU A 72 5.51 18.05 -1.72
C GLU A 72 4.85 17.67 -3.07
N GLY A 73 3.67 17.03 -3.00
CA GLY A 73 2.96 16.48 -4.16
C GLY A 73 3.52 15.14 -4.68
N HIS A 74 4.55 14.60 -4.04
CA HIS A 74 5.16 13.30 -4.31
C HIS A 74 5.56 12.62 -3.00
N GLU A 75 4.68 12.67 -2.01
CA GLU A 75 4.88 12.05 -0.71
C GLU A 75 4.92 10.53 -0.84
N TYR A 76 5.75 9.90 -0.03
CA TYR A 76 5.89 8.44 0.02
C TYR A 76 5.74 7.92 1.45
N GLY A 77 4.81 7.00 1.65
CA GLY A 77 4.57 6.30 2.92
C GLY A 77 4.93 4.83 2.81
N ARG A 78 5.29 4.21 3.93
CA ARG A 78 5.41 2.75 4.05
C ARG A 78 4.86 2.30 5.40
N TYR A 79 3.92 1.37 5.37
CA TYR A 79 3.23 0.86 6.55
C TYR A 79 3.36 -0.65 6.63
N ASP A 80 3.76 -1.17 7.79
CA ASP A 80 3.87 -2.60 8.04
C ASP A 80 2.55 -3.19 8.57
N ILE A 81 1.51 -3.16 7.71
CA ILE A 81 0.13 -3.52 8.07
C ILE A 81 -0.39 -4.77 7.35
N ALA A 82 0.43 -5.41 6.52
CA ALA A 82 0.03 -6.61 5.79
C ALA A 82 -0.19 -7.79 6.76
N PRO A 83 -1.38 -8.42 6.76
CA PRO A 83 -1.72 -9.51 7.69
C PRO A 83 -1.09 -10.87 7.29
N LEU A 84 -0.08 -10.88 6.41
CA LEU A 84 0.51 -12.09 5.86
C LEU A 84 1.83 -12.45 6.55
N GLY A 85 2.11 -13.75 6.65
CA GLY A 85 3.45 -14.23 6.99
C GLY A 85 4.48 -13.76 5.96
N ARG A 86 5.73 -13.55 6.41
CA ARG A 86 6.85 -13.14 5.55
C ARG A 86 8.14 -13.80 5.98
N LYS A 87 9.02 -14.08 5.02
CA LYS A 87 10.38 -14.57 5.27
C LYS A 87 11.32 -13.42 5.66
N LYS A 88 12.44 -13.76 6.30
CA LYS A 88 13.48 -12.80 6.64
C LYS A 88 13.99 -12.11 5.38
N GLY A 89 13.88 -10.77 5.34
CA GLY A 89 14.30 -9.95 4.20
C GLY A 89 13.22 -9.74 3.14
N GLU A 90 12.01 -10.30 3.28
CA GLU A 90 10.88 -9.94 2.42
C GLU A 90 10.24 -8.63 2.87
N ASP A 91 10.09 -7.72 1.91
CA ASP A 91 9.40 -6.45 2.12
C ASP A 91 7.91 -6.60 1.81
N SER A 92 7.14 -6.87 2.86
CA SER A 92 5.68 -6.91 2.83
C SER A 92 5.04 -5.55 3.12
N GLY A 93 5.83 -4.47 3.11
CA GLY A 93 5.34 -3.12 3.40
C GLY A 93 4.27 -2.69 2.40
N VAL A 94 3.22 -2.07 2.91
CA VAL A 94 2.23 -1.36 2.11
C VAL A 94 2.78 0.03 1.82
N TYR A 95 3.06 0.30 0.55
CA TYR A 95 3.56 1.58 0.09
C TYR A 95 2.40 2.48 -0.31
N MET A 96 2.52 3.75 0.04
CA MET A 96 1.61 4.81 -0.40
C MET A 96 2.41 5.86 -1.16
N HIS A 97 1.86 6.34 -2.27
CA HIS A 97 2.43 7.43 -3.05
C HIS A 97 1.34 8.45 -3.37
N LYS A 98 1.59 9.70 -3.02
CA LYS A 98 0.77 10.82 -3.46
C LYS A 98 1.15 11.18 -4.89
N ALA A 99 0.16 11.17 -5.80
CA ALA A 99 0.30 11.60 -7.17
C ALA A 99 -0.84 12.58 -7.49
N ASP A 100 -0.51 13.87 -7.50
CA ASP A 100 -1.49 14.95 -7.65
C ASP A 100 -2.64 14.83 -6.63
N ASP A 101 -3.87 14.56 -7.08
CA ASP A 101 -5.08 14.42 -6.25
C ASP A 101 -5.46 12.95 -5.99
N ALA A 102 -4.45 12.06 -6.03
CA ALA A 102 -4.66 10.63 -5.83
C ALA A 102 -3.60 10.01 -4.90
N ILE A 103 -4.05 9.03 -4.12
CA ILE A 103 -3.19 8.19 -3.30
C ILE A 103 -3.13 6.80 -3.93
N LEU A 104 -1.94 6.42 -4.39
CA LEU A 104 -1.67 5.08 -4.92
C LEU A 104 -1.18 4.19 -3.78
N VAL A 105 -1.83 3.05 -3.56
CA VAL A 105 -1.46 2.08 -2.54
C VAL A 105 -1.06 0.76 -3.18
N TYR A 106 0.13 0.26 -2.89
CA TYR A 106 0.70 -0.91 -3.56
C TYR A 106 1.74 -1.65 -2.71
N PHE A 107 2.03 -2.91 -3.06
CA PHE A 107 3.23 -3.60 -2.59
C PHE A 107 4.44 -3.28 -3.47
N ALA A 108 5.65 -3.27 -2.91
CA ALA A 108 6.87 -2.89 -3.63
C ALA A 108 7.10 -3.66 -4.95
N PHE A 109 6.72 -4.94 -5.00
CA PHE A 109 6.89 -5.78 -6.19
C PHE A 109 5.87 -5.49 -7.32
N GLU A 110 4.82 -4.71 -7.02
CA GLU A 110 3.80 -4.29 -8.00
C GLU A 110 4.11 -2.92 -8.63
N ARG A 111 5.27 -2.34 -8.31
CA ARG A 111 5.74 -1.09 -8.91
C ARG A 111 6.39 -1.31 -10.28
#